data_AF-A0A8C2QQT3-F1
#
_entry.id   AF-A0A8C2QQT3-F1
#
_cell.length_a   1.000
_cell.length_b   1.000
_cell.length_c   1.000
_cell.angle_alpha   90.00
_cell.angle_beta   90.00
_cell.angle_gamma   90.00
#
_symmetry.space_group_name_H-M   'P 1'
#
loop_
_entity.id
_entity.type
_entity.pdbx_description
1 polymer ?
#
loop_
_entity_poly.entity_id
_entity_poly.type
_entity_poly.pdbx_seq_one_letter_code
_entity_poly.pdbx_strand_id
1 'polypeptide(L)' 'MALYCTEERGQPHSPDYRLFFKNVAGHYISPLHDIPLKVDSDEENGIPTKKAPNDEYENVFC' A
#
# COMPACT_ATOMS: atom_id res chain seq x y z
N MET A 1 1.52 -12.41 -17.85
CA MET A 1 2.46 -11.79 -16.89
C MET A 1 1.66 -11.21 -15.73
N ALA A 2 2.06 -11.47 -14.49
CA ALA A 2 1.51 -10.74 -13.34
C ALA A 2 2.09 -9.33 -13.34
N LEU A 3 1.25 -8.29 -13.22
CA LEU A 3 1.70 -6.87 -13.18
C LEU A 3 2.48 -6.53 -11.90
N TYR A 4 2.38 -7.38 -10.88
CA TYR A 4 3.00 -7.18 -9.59
C TYR A 4 3.69 -8.46 -9.14
N CYS A 5 4.84 -8.31 -8.49
CA CYS A 5 5.60 -9.39 -7.87
C CYS A 5 5.65 -9.18 -6.36
N THR A 6 5.74 -10.27 -5.60
CA THR A 6 5.90 -10.22 -4.14
C THR A 6 7.27 -10.73 -3.73
N GLU A 7 7.87 -10.07 -2.75
CA GLU A 7 9.12 -10.49 -2.11
C GLU A 7 8.85 -10.76 -0.63
N GLU A 8 8.97 -12.02 -0.24
CA GLU A 8 8.82 -12.49 1.12
C GLU A 8 10.16 -12.40 1.85
N ARG A 9 10.15 -11.79 3.04
CA ARG A 9 11.31 -11.73 3.93
C ARG A 9 10.94 -12.30 5.29
N GLY A 10 11.85 -13.10 5.84
CA GLY A 10 11.66 -13.77 7.12
C GLY A 10 11.01 -15.15 6.97
N GLN A 11 10.62 -15.73 8.09
CA GLN A 11 10.00 -17.04 8.13
C GLN A 11 8.46 -16.89 8.14
N PRO A 12 7.72 -17.67 7.34
CA PRO A 12 6.26 -17.73 7.43
C PRO A 12 5.83 -17.97 8.88
N HIS A 13 4.81 -17.25 9.34
CA HIS A 13 4.26 -17.33 10.71
C HIS A 13 5.19 -16.82 11.83
N SER A 14 6.26 -16.10 11.50
CA SER A 14 7.10 -15.37 12.47
C SER A 14 6.72 -13.89 12.54
N PRO A 15 6.97 -13.20 13.68
CA PRO A 15 6.76 -11.74 13.77
C PRO A 15 7.68 -10.95 12.83
N ASP A 16 8.78 -11.55 12.38
CA ASP A 16 9.71 -10.94 11.43
C ASP A 16 9.25 -11.07 9.96
N TYR A 17 8.12 -11.75 9.74
CA TYR A 17 7.58 -11.96 8.41
C TYR A 17 7.11 -10.65 7.79
N ARG A 18 7.65 -10.34 6.60
CA ARG A 18 7.31 -9.15 5.84
C ARG A 18 7.09 -9.51 4.38
N LEU A 19 6.00 -9.04 3.82
CA LEU A 19 5.66 -9.21 2.41
C LEU A 19 5.74 -7.87 1.70
N PHE A 20 6.68 -7.74 0.78
CA PHE A 20 6.87 -6.53 -0.02
C PHE A 20 6.26 -6.71 -1.41
N PHE A 21 5.60 -5.67 -1.91
CA PHE A 21 5.05 -5.64 -3.27
C PHE A 21 5.99 -4.86 -4.18
N LYS A 22 6.15 -5.36 -5.41
CA LYS A 22 6.93 -4.72 -6.47
C LYS A 22 6.10 -4.60 -7.73
N ASN A 23 6.27 -3.51 -8.45
CA ASN A 23 5.73 -3.36 -9.80
C ASN A 23 6.59 -4.10 -10.84
N VAL A 24 6.14 -4.14 -12.09
CA VAL A 24 6.91 -4.69 -13.23
C VAL A 24 8.28 -4.04 -13.43
N ALA A 25 8.47 -2.81 -12.96
CA ALA A 25 9.74 -2.09 -13.04
C ALA A 25 10.69 -2.43 -11.87
N GLY A 26 10.26 -3.28 -10.92
CA GLY A 26 11.06 -3.67 -9.77
C GLY A 26 11.07 -2.65 -8.62
N HIS A 27 10.29 -1.57 -8.71
CA HIS A 27 10.14 -0.62 -7.61
C HIS A 27 9.23 -1.19 -6.53
N TYR A 28 9.65 -1.03 -5.28
CA TYR A 28 8.81 -1.34 -4.12
C TYR A 28 7.62 -0.38 -4.11
N ILE A 29 6.43 -0.96 -4.04
CA ILE A 29 5.16 -0.23 -3.99
C ILE A 29 4.44 -0.55 -2.68
N SER A 30 3.73 0.44 -2.15
CA SER A 30 2.86 0.23 -1.00
C SER A 30 1.49 -0.28 -1.46
N PRO A 31 1.03 -1.44 -0.98
CA PRO A 31 -0.28 -1.97 -1.37
C PRO A 31 -1.44 -1.05 -0.95
N LEU A 32 -1.23 -0.16 0.03
CA LEU A 32 -2.26 0.76 0.49
C LEU A 32 -2.38 2.04 -0.36
N HIS A 33 -1.32 2.42 -1.09
CA HIS A 33 -1.24 3.72 -1.75
C HIS A 33 -1.07 3.63 -3.26
N ASP A 34 -0.33 2.63 -3.75
CA ASP A 34 0.07 2.54 -5.15
C ASP A 34 -0.76 1.54 -5.97
N ILE A 35 -1.58 0.72 -5.29
CA ILE A 35 -2.46 -0.26 -5.93
C ILE A 35 -3.89 0.26 -5.87
N PRO A 36 -4.54 0.52 -7.02
CA PRO A 36 -5.92 0.97 -7.04
C PRO A 36 -6.87 -0.14 -6.56
N LEU A 37 -7.92 0.24 -5.83
CA LEU A 37 -8.91 -0.71 -5.31
C LEU A 37 -9.77 -1.33 -6.42
N LYS A 38 -9.94 -0.64 -7.55
CA LYS A 38 -10.69 -1.09 -8.73
C LYS A 38 -9.78 -1.04 -9.96
N VAL A 39 -9.72 -2.13 -10.70
CA VAL A 39 -8.90 -2.27 -11.91
C VAL A 39 -9.53 -1.54 -13.10
N ASP A 40 -10.86 -1.61 -13.22
CA ASP A 40 -11.63 -0.93 -14.26
C ASP A 40 -12.37 0.26 -13.64
N SER A 41 -11.72 1.41 -13.64
CA SER A 41 -12.37 2.68 -13.31
C SER A 41 -12.55 3.47 -14.60
N ASP A 42 -13.50 3.07 -15.44
CA ASP A 42 -14.07 4.01 -16.39
C ASP A 42 -14.93 4.98 -15.57
N GLU A 43 -14.42 6.21 -15.44
CA GLU A 43 -15.04 7.39 -14.82
C GLU A 43 -15.07 7.34 -13.26
N GLU A 44 -14.78 8.40 -12.51
CA GLU A 44 -15.09 9.81 -12.72
C GLU A 44 -14.13 10.67 -11.88
N ASN A 45 -13.84 11.86 -12.39
CA ASN A 45 -13.19 12.98 -11.73
C ASN A 45 -13.58 13.10 -10.24
N GLY A 46 -12.61 12.91 -9.35
CA GLY A 46 -12.85 13.07 -7.92
C GLY A 46 -11.55 13.12 -7.16
N ILE A 47 -10.76 14.17 -7.39
CA ILE A 47 -9.72 14.58 -6.45
C ILE A 47 -10.45 15.08 -5.19
N PRO A 48 -10.35 14.47 -3.99
CA PRO A 48 -10.37 15.28 -2.79
C PRO A 48 -8.94 15.73 -2.57
N THR A 49 -8.78 17.01 -2.86
CA THR A 49 -7.66 17.88 -2.52
C THR A 49 -7.02 17.50 -1.18
N LYS A 50 -5.68 17.49 -1.16
CA LYS A 50 -4.82 17.50 0.02
C LYS A 50 -5.55 18.00 1.28
N LYS A 51 -5.79 17.13 2.26
CA LYS A 51 -6.12 17.60 3.62
C LYS A 51 -4.80 17.81 4.37
N ALA A 52 -4.67 19.03 4.89
CA ALA A 52 -3.61 19.50 5.79
C ALA A 52 -3.47 18.57 7.02
N PRO A 53 -2.29 18.54 7.68
CA PRO A 53 -2.03 17.65 8.81
C PRO A 53 -2.95 17.99 9.97
N ASN A 54 -3.82 17.05 10.37
CA ASN A 54 -4.52 17.13 11.64
C ASN A 54 -3.67 16.46 12.71
N ASP A 55 -3.16 17.32 13.57
CA ASP A 55 -2.49 17.08 14.84
C ASP A 55 -3.53 16.63 15.87
N GLU A 56 -3.88 15.33 15.89
CA GLU A 56 -4.59 14.68 17.01
C GLU A 56 -4.73 13.17 16.79
N TYR A 57 -3.67 12.41 17.06
CA TYR A 57 -3.83 11.07 17.61
C TYR A 57 -2.81 10.91 18.74
N GLU A 58 -3.19 11.43 19.90
CA GLU A 58 -2.55 11.08 21.16
C GLU A 58 -2.48 9.55 21.31
N ASN A 59 -1.35 9.11 21.85
CA ASN A 59 -1.03 7.71 22.10
C ASN A 59 -2.20 6.95 22.75
N VAL A 60 -2.73 5.95 22.05
CA VAL A 60 -3.50 4.87 22.66
C VAL A 60 -2.74 3.56 22.49
N PHE A 61 -1.67 3.45 23.28
CA PHE A 61 -1.14 2.18 23.74
C PHE A 61 -1.08 2.26 25.27
N CYS A 62 -2.14 1.78 25.91
CA CYS A 62 -2.17 1.33 27.29
C CYS A 62 -2.50 -0.17 27.28
#